data_AF-A0A326UMZ8-F1
#
_entry.id   AF-A0A326UMZ8-F1
#
_cell.length_a   1.000
_cell.length_b   1.000
_cell.length_c   1.000
_cell.angle_alpha   90.00
_cell.angle_beta   90.00
_cell.angle_gamma   90.00
#
_symmetry.space_group_name_H-M   'P 1'
#
loop_
_entity.id
_entity.type
_entity.pdbx_description
1 polymer ?
#
loop_
_entity_poly.entity_id
_entity_poly.type
_entity_poly.pdbx_seq_one_letter_code
_entity_poly.pdbx_strand_id
1 'polypeptide(L)'
;MGLETARLLVAGSAKVLLTGRNEVNLEAARQEFGSKAHVVRSDATIMADIDALKPIVEEKSGKVELLFIHVGTALFEPFEQVTEESYARQFQVNTKGHFSRCNACFLHCGMEMQSS
;
A
#
# COMPACT_ATOMS: atom_id res chain seq x y z
N MET A 1 -8.74 -2.75 7.04
CA MET A 1 -8.58 -4.16 6.61
C MET A 1 -7.14 -4.52 6.28
N GLY A 2 -6.28 -3.58 5.86
CA GLY A 2 -4.88 -3.89 5.48
C GLY A 2 -4.04 -4.58 6.54
N LEU A 3 -4.18 -4.20 7.83
CA LEU A 3 -3.46 -4.85 8.93
C LEU A 3 -3.89 -6.30 9.13
N GLU A 4 -5.18 -6.59 9.03
CA GLU A 4 -5.70 -7.96 9.19
C GLU A 4 -5.26 -8.86 8.02
N THR A 5 -5.23 -8.33 6.79
CA THR A 5 -4.65 -9.06 5.66
C THR A 5 -3.17 -9.38 5.91
N ALA A 6 -2.41 -8.43 6.47
CA ALA A 6 -1.01 -8.68 6.82
C ALA A 6 -0.86 -9.79 7.87
N ARG A 7 -1.75 -9.83 8.88
CA ARG A 7 -1.78 -10.94 9.86
C ARG A 7 -1.97 -12.30 9.21
N LEU A 8 -2.95 -12.41 8.31
CA LEU A 8 -3.23 -13.66 7.60
C LEU A 8 -2.05 -14.12 6.73
N LEU A 9 -1.39 -13.19 6.04
CA LEU A 9 -0.21 -13.48 5.23
C LEU A 9 0.99 -13.92 6.08
N VAL A 10 1.26 -13.22 7.19
CA VAL A 10 2.32 -13.60 8.14
C VAL A 10 2.04 -14.97 8.77
N ALA A 11 0.77 -15.27 9.10
CA ALA A 11 0.37 -16.59 9.61
C ALA A 11 0.61 -17.70 8.58
N GLY A 12 0.45 -17.39 7.29
CA GLY A 12 0.80 -18.26 6.17
C GLY A 12 2.30 -18.34 5.87
N SER A 13 3.18 -17.80 6.73
CA SER A 13 4.64 -17.76 6.55
C SER A 13 5.12 -16.96 5.33
N ALA A 14 4.28 -16.07 4.80
CA ALA A 14 4.69 -15.12 3.77
C ALA A 14 5.59 -14.03 4.37
N LYS A 15 6.57 -13.56 3.58
CA LYS A 15 7.33 -12.34 3.90
C LYS A 15 6.48 -11.13 3.53
N VAL A 16 6.13 -10.30 4.51
CA VAL A 16 5.22 -9.17 4.30
C VAL A 16 5.96 -7.85 4.44
N LEU A 17 5.85 -6.99 3.42
CA LEU A 17 6.17 -5.56 3.51
C LEU A 17 4.86 -4.81 3.74
N LEU A 18 4.62 -4.36 4.97
CA LEU A 18 3.46 -3.57 5.34
C LEU A 18 3.80 -2.09 5.25
N THR A 19 2.96 -1.34 4.55
CA THR A 19 3.12 0.12 4.42
C THR A 19 1.88 0.89 4.87
N GLY A 20 2.11 2.12 5.31
CA GLY A 20 1.04 3.01 5.73
C GLY A 20 1.57 4.39 6.12
N ARG A 21 0.64 5.29 6.44
CA ARG A 21 0.94 6.70 6.73
C ARG A 21 0.75 7.09 8.20
N ASN A 22 0.00 6.30 8.97
CA ASN A 22 -0.24 6.54 10.39
C ASN A 22 0.79 5.80 11.24
N GLU A 23 1.71 6.54 11.85
CA GLU A 23 2.82 5.99 12.62
C GLU A 23 2.38 5.17 13.85
N VAL A 24 1.27 5.53 14.49
CA VAL A 24 0.75 4.80 15.65
C VAL A 24 0.35 3.38 15.25
N ASN A 25 -0.33 3.24 14.11
CA ASN A 25 -0.73 1.93 13.59
C ASN A 25 0.47 1.12 13.10
N LEU A 26 1.48 1.79 12.53
CA LEU A 26 2.71 1.12 12.10
C LEU A 26 3.51 0.61 13.30
N GLU A 27 3.60 1.39 14.37
CA GLU A 27 4.31 0.98 15.57
C GLU A 27 3.64 -0.22 16.24
N ALA A 28 2.31 -0.22 16.33
CA ALA A 28 1.56 -1.40 16.78
C ALA A 28 1.86 -2.63 15.91
N ALA A 29 1.91 -2.47 14.58
CA ALA A 29 2.25 -3.55 13.66
C ALA A 29 3.71 -4.03 13.80
N ARG A 30 4.66 -3.13 14.08
CA ARG A 30 6.07 -3.49 14.35
C ARG A 30 6.17 -4.36 15.60
N GLN A 31 5.47 -3.98 16.66
CA GLN A 31 5.45 -4.73 17.91
C GLN A 31 4.78 -6.10 17.74
N GLU A 32 3.71 -6.16 16.94
CA GLU A 32 2.98 -7.39 16.71
C GLU A 32 3.75 -8.40 15.83
N PHE A 33 4.33 -7.95 14.72
CA PHE A 33 4.96 -8.83 13.74
C PHE A 33 6.45 -9.07 13.98
N GLY A 34 7.14 -8.15 14.66
CA GLY A 34 8.58 -8.22 14.88
C GLY A 34 9.36 -8.41 13.58
N SER A 35 10.15 -9.48 13.50
CA SER A 35 10.96 -9.81 12.31
C SER A 35 10.17 -10.49 11.18
N LYS A 36 8.90 -10.84 11.40
CA LYS A 36 8.07 -11.55 10.40
C LYS A 36 7.49 -10.63 9.33
N ALA A 37 7.40 -9.33 9.60
CA ALA A 37 6.97 -8.33 8.63
C ALA A 37 7.89 -7.11 8.69
N HIS A 38 8.20 -6.55 7.51
CA HIS A 38 8.87 -5.26 7.41
C HIS A 38 7.83 -4.16 7.35
N VAL A 39 7.83 -3.27 8.34
CA VAL A 39 6.82 -2.20 8.44
C VAL A 39 7.48 -0.86 8.11
N VAL A 40 7.06 -0.24 7.02
CA VAL A 40 7.66 1.00 6.48
C VAL A 40 6.60 2.09 6.34
N ARG A 41 6.92 3.30 6.81
CA ARG A 41 6.06 4.46 6.57
C ARG A 41 6.17 4.87 5.10
N SER A 42 5.03 4.96 4.43
CA SER A 42 4.92 5.40 3.03
C SER A 42 3.54 6.00 2.80
N ASP A 43 3.49 7.22 2.29
CA ASP A 43 2.27 7.86 1.85
C ASP A 43 1.98 7.54 0.37
N ALA A 44 0.81 6.95 0.15
CA ALA A 44 0.29 6.60 -1.16
C ALA A 44 0.13 7.78 -2.13
N THR A 45 0.04 9.02 -1.61
CA THR A 45 -0.11 10.21 -2.45
C THR A 45 1.23 10.82 -2.86
N ILE A 46 2.35 10.33 -2.31
CA ILE A 46 3.69 10.89 -2.52
C ILE A 46 4.51 9.91 -3.36
N MET A 47 4.90 10.32 -4.57
CA MET A 47 5.68 9.45 -5.48
C MET A 47 7.04 9.06 -4.90
N ALA A 48 7.71 9.98 -4.20
CA ALA A 48 8.99 9.70 -3.54
C ALA A 48 8.88 8.57 -2.50
N ASP A 49 7.78 8.53 -1.75
CA ASP A 49 7.52 7.48 -0.76
C ASP A 49 7.25 6.12 -1.42
N ILE A 50 6.71 6.09 -2.64
CA ILE A 50 6.49 4.87 -3.41
C ILE A 50 7.82 4.39 -4.03
N ASP A 51 8.61 5.31 -4.59
CA ASP A 51 9.91 4.99 -5.18
C ASP A 51 10.90 4.47 -4.13
N ALA A 52 10.84 4.98 -2.90
CA ALA A 52 11.64 4.50 -1.78
C ALA A 52 11.33 3.04 -1.38
N LEU A 53 10.17 2.48 -1.76
CA LEU A 53 9.83 1.07 -1.49
C LEU A 53 10.54 0.10 -2.43
N LYS A 54 10.88 0.52 -3.65
CA LYS A 54 11.53 -0.33 -4.65
C LYS A 54 12.81 -1.01 -4.14
N PRO A 55 13.82 -0.29 -3.61
CA PRO A 55 15.03 -0.92 -3.11
C PRO A 55 14.76 -1.84 -1.90
N ILE A 56 13.76 -1.52 -1.07
CA ILE A 56 13.40 -2.34 0.10
C ILE A 56 12.81 -3.68 -0.37
N VAL A 57 11.96 -3.65 -1.40
CA VAL A 57 11.39 -4.85 -2.01
C VAL A 57 12.48 -5.73 -2.63
N GLU A 58 13.40 -5.13 -3.38
CA GLU A 58 14.54 -5.83 -4.00
C GLU A 58 15.43 -6.49 -2.95
N GLU A 59 15.76 -5.79 -1.87
CA GLU A 59 16.64 -6.30 -0.81
C GLU A 59 15.98 -7.42 0.02
N LYS A 60 14.71 -7.26 0.40
CA LYS A 60 14.07 -8.13 1.40
C LYS A 60 13.27 -9.29 0.82
N SER A 61 12.66 -9.08 -0.35
CA SER A 61 11.70 -10.02 -0.93
C SER A 61 12.12 -10.54 -2.30
N GLY A 62 12.97 -9.80 -3.03
CA GLY A 62 13.47 -10.16 -4.36
C GLY A 62 12.40 -10.01 -5.45
N LYS A 63 11.26 -10.69 -5.30
CA LYS A 63 10.12 -10.66 -6.21
C LYS A 63 8.83 -10.35 -5.45
N VAL A 64 7.96 -9.53 -6.02
CA VAL A 64 6.62 -9.28 -5.47
C VAL A 64 5.67 -10.32 -6.07
N GLU A 65 5.14 -11.20 -5.23
CA GLU A 65 4.16 -12.21 -5.66
C GLU A 65 2.72 -11.73 -5.48
N LEU A 66 2.50 -10.84 -4.51
CA LEU A 66 1.20 -10.28 -4.19
C LEU A 66 1.35 -8.82 -3.80
N LEU A 67 0.61 -7.95 -4.50
CA LEU A 67 0.44 -6.55 -4.13
C LEU A 67 -0.99 -6.34 -3.65
N PHE A 68 -1.16 -6.11 -2.34
CA PHE A 68 -2.46 -5.78 -1.76
C PHE A 68 -2.56 -4.28 -1.48
N ILE A 69 -3.35 -3.56 -2.28
CA ILE A 69 -3.59 -2.13 -2.10
C ILE A 69 -4.97 -1.94 -1.45
N HIS A 70 -4.97 -1.49 -0.19
CA HIS A 70 -6.19 -1.23 0.57
C HIS A 70 -6.34 0.24 1.00
N VAL A 71 -5.46 1.13 0.54
CA VAL A 71 -5.56 2.54 0.93
C VAL A 71 -6.82 3.13 0.28
N GLY A 72 -7.66 3.82 1.03
CA GLY A 72 -8.85 4.44 0.46
C GLY A 72 -9.41 5.47 1.42
N THR A 73 -9.77 6.64 0.91
CA THR A 73 -10.46 7.68 1.67
C THR A 73 -11.78 7.99 1.00
N ALA A 74 -12.85 7.92 1.79
CA ALA A 74 -14.16 8.40 1.39
C ALA A 74 -14.43 9.74 2.09
N LEU A 75 -14.56 10.80 1.30
CA LEU A 75 -15.14 12.06 1.73
C LEU A 75 -16.62 11.96 1.35
N PHE A 76 -17.49 12.07 2.33
CA PHE A 76 -18.94 12.00 2.14
C PHE A 76 -19.50 13.41 2.29
N GLU A 77 -19.76 14.05 1.16
CA GLU A 77 -20.28 15.41 1.07
C GLU A 77 -21.50 15.40 0.14
N PRO A 78 -22.54 16.21 0.42
CA PRO A 78 -23.62 16.43 -0.53
C PRO A 78 -23.06 16.88 -1.88
N PHE A 79 -23.69 16.45 -2.98
CA PHE A 79 -23.18 16.73 -4.34
C PHE A 79 -22.94 18.24 -4.59
N GLU A 80 -23.81 19.08 -4.03
CA GLU A 80 -23.74 20.55 -4.13
C GLU A 80 -22.57 21.17 -3.35
N GLN A 81 -21.96 20.43 -2.42
CA GLN A 81 -20.86 20.89 -1.56
C GLN A 81 -19.51 20.33 -1.99
N VAL A 82 -19.47 19.48 -3.02
CA VAL A 82 -18.22 18.94 -3.55
C VAL A 82 -17.36 20.08 -4.09
N THR A 83 -16.20 20.26 -3.49
CA THR A 83 -15.19 21.23 -3.94
C THR A 83 -14.17 20.55 -4.84
N GLU A 84 -13.50 21.33 -5.70
CA GLU A 84 -12.39 20.84 -6.52
C GLU A 84 -11.29 20.19 -5.66
N GLU A 85 -11.03 20.75 -4.48
CA GLU A 85 -10.05 20.21 -3.52
C GLU A 85 -10.48 18.84 -2.97
N SER A 86 -11.74 18.70 -2.55
CA SER A 86 -12.28 17.43 -2.05
C SER A 86 -12.23 16.33 -3.12
N TYR A 87 -12.62 16.67 -4.36
CA TYR A 87 -12.57 15.79 -5.51
C TYR A 87 -11.13 15.37 -5.84
N ALA A 88 -10.23 16.34 -5.98
CA ALA A 88 -8.83 16.09 -6.27
C ALA A 88 -8.18 15.19 -5.21
N ARG A 89 -8.51 15.40 -3.93
CA ARG A 89 -8.02 14.57 -2.83
C ARG A 89 -8.51 13.12 -2.94
N GLN A 90 -9.79 12.88 -3.23
CA GLN A 90 -10.31 11.53 -3.41
C GLN A 90 -9.62 10.81 -4.58
N PHE A 91 -9.48 11.47 -5.73
CA PHE A 91 -8.85 10.88 -6.91
C PHE A 91 -7.34 10.69 -6.75
N GLN A 92 -6.66 11.56 -6.02
CA GLN A 92 -5.24 11.37 -5.70
C GLN A 92 -4.99 10.11 -4.87
N VAL A 93 -5.82 9.86 -3.85
CA VAL A 93 -5.66 8.68 -2.98
C VAL A 93 -6.20 7.42 -3.66
N ASN A 94 -7.46 7.46 -4.11
CA ASN A 94 -8.20 6.27 -4.51
C ASN A 94 -7.88 5.82 -5.94
N THR A 95 -7.43 6.73 -6.80
CA THR A 95 -7.18 6.41 -8.22
C THR A 95 -5.68 6.48 -8.52
N LYS A 96 -5.09 7.68 -8.47
CA LYS A 96 -3.68 7.90 -8.82
C LYS A 96 -2.74 7.10 -7.91
N GLY A 97 -2.96 7.14 -6.61
CA GLY A 97 -2.13 6.43 -5.63
C GLY A 97 -2.18 4.90 -5.74
N HIS A 98 -3.25 4.33 -6.31
CA HIS A 98 -3.31 2.90 -6.62
C HIS A 98 -2.55 2.59 -7.90
N PHE A 99 -2.84 3.34 -8.97
CA PHE A 99 -2.18 3.17 -10.26
C PHE A 99 -0.65 3.30 -10.14
N SER A 100 -0.16 4.34 -9.46
CA SER A 100 1.27 4.57 -9.26
C SER A 100 1.96 3.42 -8.53
N ARG A 101 1.28 2.77 -7.60
CA ARG A 101 1.83 1.65 -6.82
C ARG A 101 1.86 0.37 -7.62
N CYS A 102 0.79 0.09 -8.37
CA CYS A 102 0.80 -0.99 -9.37
C CYS A 102 1.95 -0.78 -10.35
N ASN A 103 2.08 0.42 -10.91
CA ASN A 103 3.14 0.74 -11.87
C ASN A 103 4.55 0.59 -11.25
N ALA A 104 4.75 1.01 -10.00
CA ALA A 104 6.02 0.89 -9.31
C ALA A 104 6.41 -0.57 -9.01
N CYS A 105 5.44 -1.42 -8.66
CA CYS A 105 5.67 -2.84 -8.40
C CYS A 105 5.61 -3.70 -9.66
N PHE A 106 5.06 -3.21 -10.78
CA PHE A 106 4.91 -3.97 -12.02
C PHE A 106 6.22 -4.56 -12.54
N LEU A 107 7.32 -3.80 -12.43
CA LEU A 107 8.65 -4.24 -12.85
C LEU A 107 9.22 -5.38 -11.99
N HIS A 108 8.64 -5.61 -10.80
CA HIS A 108 9.08 -6.60 -9.80
C HIS A 108 8.05 -7.71 -9.56
N CYS A 109 6.84 -7.56 -10.13
CA CYS A 109 5.79 -8.56 -10.14
C CYS A 109 5.99 -9.48 -11.35
N GLY A 110 6.34 -10.75 -11.11
CA GLY A 110 6.25 -11.74 -12.19
C GLY A 110 4.84 -12.33 -12.27
N MET A 111 3.87 -11.51 -12.69
CA MET A 111 2.51 -11.97 -12.97
C MET A 111 2.31 -12.22 -14.47
N GLU A 112 1.97 -13.46 -14.81
CA GLU A 112 1.25 -13.81 -16.03
C GLU A 112 -0.16 -13.22 -15.94
N MET A 113 -0.50 -12.28 -16.82
CA MET A 113 -1.87 -11.77 -16.95
C MET A 113 -2.72 -12.82 -17.69
N GLN A 114 -3.52 -13.59 -16.97
CA GLN A 114 -4.73 -14.15 -17.55
C GLN A 114 -5.82 -13.07 -17.50
N SER A 115 -6.04 -12.42 -18.65
CA SER A 115 -7.23 -11.60 -18.88
C SER A 115 -8.45 -12.50 -19.03
N SER A 116 -9.50 -12.23 -18.27
CA SER A 116 -10.88 -12.58 -18.69
C SER A 116 -11.46 -11.41 -19.46
#